data_AF-U9SRC2-F1
#
_entry.id   AF-U9SRC2-F1
#
_cell.length_a   1.000
_cell.length_b   1.000
_cell.length_c   1.000
_cell.angle_alpha   90.00
_cell.angle_beta   90.00
_cell.angle_gamma   90.00
#
_symmetry.space_group_name_H-M   'P 1'
#
loop_
_entity.id
_entity.type
_entity.pdbx_description
1 polymer ?
#
loop_
_entity_poly.entity_id
_entity_poly.type
_entity_poly.pdbx_seq_one_letter_code
_entity_poly.pdbx_strand_id
1 'polypeptide(L)' 'LLYHNLGHWYQCPNGHTYTIANCGLANQASSCPECGANVGGINYNLSAGNSANSEYESLYQYNI' A
#
# COMPACT_ATOMS: atom_id res chain seq x y z
N LEU A 1 -21.88 8.72 3.31
CA LEU A 1 -21.45 8.12 4.60
C LEU A 1 -21.03 6.69 4.26
N LEU A 2 -19.78 6.20 4.27
CA LEU A 2 -18.51 6.61 4.85
C LEU A 2 -17.40 5.93 3.99
N TYR A 3 -16.57 6.69 3.26
CA TYR A 3 -15.49 6.12 2.42
C TYR A 3 -14.10 6.22 3.08
N HIS A 4 -14.04 6.32 4.41
CA HIS A 4 -12.82 6.79 5.08
C HIS A 4 -11.71 5.73 5.27
N ASN A 5 -11.83 4.50 4.72
CA ASN A 5 -10.89 3.41 5.04
C ASN A 5 -10.74 2.32 3.95
N LEU A 6 -10.82 2.66 2.66
CA LEU A 6 -10.70 1.66 1.58
C LEU A 6 -9.31 1.01 1.47
N GLY A 7 -8.29 1.66 2.04
CA GLY A 7 -6.91 1.24 1.96
C GLY A 7 -5.99 2.40 1.59
N HIS A 8 -4.70 2.12 1.57
CA HIS A 8 -3.68 3.06 1.07
C HIS A 8 -2.82 2.38 0.00
N TRP A 9 -2.28 3.21 -0.89
CA TRP A 9 -1.40 2.90 -1.98
C TRP A 9 0.05 2.96 -1.51
N TYR A 10 0.80 1.95 -1.94
CA TYR A 10 2.21 1.76 -1.62
C TYR A 10 2.97 1.34 -2.87
N GLN A 11 4.28 1.35 -2.74
CA GLN A 11 5.21 0.93 -3.77
C GLN A 11 6.22 -0.05 -3.18
N CYS A 12 6.50 -1.14 -3.91
CA CYS A 12 7.53 -2.10 -3.51
C CYS A 12 8.95 -1.54 -3.82
N PRO A 13 10.03 -2.18 -3.31
CA PRO A 13 11.40 -1.72 -3.55
C PRO A 13 11.82 -1.60 -5.02
N ASN A 14 11.09 -2.29 -5.92
CA ASN A 14 11.32 -2.28 -7.36
C ASN A 14 10.37 -1.34 -8.14
N GLY A 15 9.53 -0.56 -7.45
CA GLY A 15 8.69 0.46 -8.09
C GLY A 15 7.26 0.04 -8.43
N HIS A 16 6.85 -1.20 -8.19
CA HIS A 16 5.49 -1.66 -8.50
C HIS A 16 4.48 -1.18 -7.45
N THR A 17 3.38 -0.59 -7.91
CA THR A 17 2.32 -0.07 -7.05
C THR A 17 1.43 -1.20 -6.53
N TYR A 18 1.06 -1.15 -5.25
CA TYR A 18 0.11 -2.08 -4.64
C TYR A 18 -0.75 -1.37 -3.59
N THR A 19 -1.85 -1.99 -3.18
CA THR A 19 -2.69 -1.48 -2.09
C THR A 19 -2.58 -2.34 -0.85
N ILE A 20 -2.64 -1.71 0.31
CA ILE A 20 -3.02 -2.39 1.55
C ILE A 20 -4.47 -2.00 1.79
N ALA A 21 -5.38 -2.97 1.72
CA ALA A 21 -6.80 -2.76 1.99
C ALA A 21 -7.07 -2.73 3.50
N ASN A 22 -8.32 -2.42 3.90
CA ASN A 22 -8.82 -2.51 5.27
C ASN A 22 -7.97 -1.73 6.31
N CYS A 23 -8.33 -0.46 6.54
CA CYS A 23 -7.57 0.55 7.31
C CYS A 23 -6.28 1.05 6.66
N GLY A 24 -5.77 0.35 5.63
CA GLY A 24 -4.68 0.84 4.81
C GLY A 24 -3.29 0.73 5.43
N LEU A 25 -3.16 0.16 6.62
CA LEU A 25 -1.88 0.07 7.33
C LEU A 25 -1.31 -1.34 7.29
N ALA A 26 0.02 -1.42 7.26
CA ALA A 26 0.77 -2.67 7.13
C ALA A 26 0.64 -3.57 8.37
N ASN A 27 -0.24 -4.58 8.31
CA ASN A 27 -0.34 -5.61 9.34
C ASN A 27 -0.29 -7.05 8.79
N GLN A 28 -0.01 -7.17 7.49
CA GLN A 28 0.27 -8.44 6.83
C GLN A 28 1.38 -8.24 5.79
N ALA A 29 2.31 -9.19 5.72
CA ALA A 29 3.35 -9.25 4.69
C ALA A 29 2.95 -10.24 3.58
N SER A 30 3.36 -9.94 2.35
CA SER A 30 3.12 -10.78 1.17
C SER A 30 4.23 -10.58 0.14
N SER A 31 4.08 -11.19 -1.03
CA SER A 31 5.00 -11.01 -2.17
C SER A 31 4.38 -10.11 -3.24
N CYS A 32 5.17 -9.20 -3.80
CA CYS A 32 4.80 -8.41 -4.95
C CYS A 32 4.46 -9.35 -6.12
N PRO A 33 3.27 -9.24 -6.74
CA PRO A 33 2.87 -10.15 -7.80
C PRO A 33 3.71 -9.99 -9.08
N GLU A 34 4.37 -8.85 -9.27
CA GLU A 34 5.14 -8.53 -10.48
C GLU A 34 6.60 -8.97 -10.38
N CYS A 35 7.23 -8.81 -9.20
CA CYS A 35 8.67 -9.04 -9.04
C CYS A 35 9.06 -9.93 -7.86
N GLY A 36 8.10 -10.42 -7.07
CA GLY A 36 8.35 -11.29 -5.93
C GLY A 36 8.98 -10.62 -4.71
N ALA A 37 9.28 -9.32 -4.75
CA ALA A 37 9.81 -8.59 -3.59
C ALA A 37 8.82 -8.61 -2.42
N ASN A 38 9.31 -8.61 -1.18
CA ASN A 38 8.47 -8.56 0.01
C ASN A 38 7.70 -7.23 0.09
N VAL A 39 6.38 -7.30 0.27
CA VAL A 39 5.47 -6.15 0.35
C VAL A 39 4.61 -6.18 1.61
N GLY A 40 4.00 -5.05 1.95
CA GLY A 40 3.20 -4.91 3.16
C GLY A 40 4.09 -4.76 4.39
N GLY A 41 3.77 -5.46 5.49
CA GLY A 41 4.54 -5.39 6.73
C GLY A 41 3.73 -5.85 7.95
N ILE A 42 4.24 -5.64 9.16
CA ILE A 42 3.64 -6.16 10.39
C ILE A 42 3.62 -5.08 11.46
N ASN A 43 2.66 -5.15 12.40
CA ASN A 43 2.55 -4.21 13.51
C ASN A 43 2.52 -2.74 13.05
N TYR A 44 1.83 -2.46 11.95
CA TYR A 44 1.73 -1.13 11.32
C TYR A 44 3.06 -0.57 10.78
N ASN A 45 4.08 -1.42 10.66
CA ASN A 45 5.38 -1.06 10.09
C ASN A 45 5.52 -1.69 8.71
N LEU A 46 5.86 -0.87 7.72
CA LEU A 46 6.18 -1.36 6.38
C LEU A 46 7.46 -2.20 6.39
N SER A 47 7.47 -3.20 5.54
CA SER A 47 8.66 -3.97 5.21
C SER A 47 9.70 -3.06 4.55
N ALA A 48 10.98 -3.33 4.83
CA ALA A 48 12.09 -2.52 4.32
C ALA A 48 12.01 -2.30 2.80
N GLY A 49 12.27 -1.05 2.38
CA GLY A 49 12.24 -0.64 0.98
C GLY A 49 10.85 -0.42 0.37
N ASN A 50 9.76 -0.69 1.11
CA ASN A 50 8.43 -0.29 0.69
C ASN A 50 8.17 1.17 1.10
N SER A 51 7.38 1.89 0.32
CA SER A 51 7.05 3.30 0.56
C SER A 51 5.59 3.60 0.26
N ALA A 52 5.03 4.63 0.88
CA ALA A 52 3.71 5.14 0.52
C ALA A 52 3.74 5.75 -0.89
N ASN A 53 2.69 5.54 -1.67
CA ASN A 53 2.59 6.08 -3.03
C ASN A 53 1.66 7.31 -3.04
N SER A 54 2.21 8.45 -2.66
CA SER A 54 1.47 9.71 -2.50
C SER A 54 0.84 10.23 -3.80
N GLU A 55 1.43 9.89 -4.95
CA GLU A 55 0.87 10.23 -6.26
C GLU A 55 -0.45 9.48 -6.48
N TYR A 56 -0.44 8.16 -6.29
CA TYR A 56 -1.64 7.35 -6.40
C TYR A 56 -2.69 7.71 -5.33
N GLU A 57 -2.27 7.98 -4.09
CA GLU A 57 -3.17 8.52 -3.05
C GLU A 57 -3.91 9.77 -3.56
N SER A 58 -3.18 10.73 -4.12
CA SER A 58 -3.75 12.01 -4.59
C SER A 58 -4.70 11.82 -5.78
N LEU A 59 -4.36 10.94 -6.71
CA LEU A 59 -5.19 10.66 -7.89
C LEU A 59 -6.50 9.96 -7.53
N TYR A 60 -6.47 8.99 -6.62
CA TYR A 60 -7.67 8.23 -6.26
C TYR A 60 -8.51 8.88 -5.17
N GLN A 61 -7.96 9.79 -4.37
CA GLN A 61 -8.72 10.56 -3.38
C GLN A 61 -9.56 11.69 -4.00
N TYR A 62 -9.30 12.07 -5.26
CA TYR A 62 -10.08 13.09 -5.97
C TYR A 62 -11.23 12.51 -6.83
N ASN A 63 -11.31 11.18 -6.96
CA ASN A 63 -12.25 10.48 -7.85
C ASN A 63 -13.32 9.67 -7.08
N ILE A 64 -13.53 9.93 -5.79
CA ILE A 64 -14.57 9.30 -4.95
C ILE A 64 -15.41 10.38 -4.26
#